data_AF-A0A7J9MZC1-F1
#
_entry.id   AF-A0A7J9MZC1-F1
#
_cell.length_a   1.000
_cell.length_b   1.000
_cell.length_c   1.000
_cell.angle_alpha   90.00
_cell.angle_beta   90.00
_cell.angle_gamma   90.00
#
_symmetry.space_group_name_H-M   'P 1'
#
loop_
_entity.id
_entity.type
_entity.pdbx_description
1 polymer ?
#
loop_
_entity_poly.entity_id
_entity_poly.type
_entity_poly.pdbx_seq_one_letter_code
_entity_poly.pdbx_strand_id
1 'polypeptide(L)'
;MLKDSLSFHEKLPLNRKLFHARCCANILNLLVHNGLFEIEDITDNVRESVKYITASTVHLTMFNDIIKQLQLTNKRLILDCCTQWNATYAMVSCVLEFKDVFLPYA
;
A
#
# COMPACT_ATOMS: atom_id res chain seq x y z
N MET A 1 -31.82 11.56 -16.04
CA MET A 1 -31.47 12.05 -17.39
C MET A 1 -29.99 11.82 -17.59
N LEU A 2 -29.67 10.88 -18.49
CA LEU A 2 -28.39 10.56 -19.18
C LEU A 2 -28.49 9.13 -19.77
N LYS A 3 -29.72 8.76 -20.16
CA LYS A 3 -29.96 7.88 -21.31
C LYS A 3 -30.03 8.84 -22.51
N ASP A 4 -29.60 8.40 -23.67
CA ASP A 4 -29.80 9.07 -24.98
C ASP A 4 -28.62 9.87 -25.56
N SER A 5 -27.41 9.30 -25.58
CA SER A 5 -26.34 9.83 -26.47
C SER A 5 -25.38 8.79 -27.04
N LEU A 6 -25.85 7.58 -27.34
CA LEU A 6 -25.09 6.62 -28.17
C LEU A 6 -25.93 6.07 -29.33
N SER A 7 -26.76 6.93 -29.94
CA SER A 7 -27.31 6.70 -31.27
C SER A 7 -26.49 7.50 -32.28
N PHE A 8 -25.32 6.98 -32.65
CA PHE A 8 -24.68 7.38 -33.90
C PHE A 8 -24.14 6.16 -34.63
N HIS A 9 -24.97 5.73 -35.57
CA HIS A 9 -24.69 5.04 -36.83
C HIS A 9 -23.98 3.68 -36.86
N GLU A 10 -24.80 2.71 -37.29
CA GLU A 10 -24.53 1.64 -38.27
C GLU A 10 -23.60 0.46 -37.89
N LYS A 11 -24.29 -0.66 -37.62
CA LYS A 11 -23.92 -2.05 -37.98
C LYS A 11 -22.43 -2.41 -37.91
N LEU A 12 -21.99 -2.88 -36.74
CA LEU A 12 -20.80 -3.74 -36.64
C LEU A 12 -21.22 -5.14 -36.15
N PRO A 13 -21.24 -6.16 -37.03
CA PRO A 13 -21.57 -7.52 -36.67
C PRO A 13 -20.30 -8.22 -36.18
N LEU A 14 -19.72 -7.78 -35.06
CA LEU A 14 -18.69 -8.55 -34.40
C LEU A 14 -18.81 -8.37 -32.89
N ASN A 15 -19.43 -9.39 -32.29
CA ASN A 15 -19.27 -9.89 -30.95
C ASN A 15 -18.64 -8.95 -29.93
N ARG A 16 -19.36 -8.81 -28.80
CA ARG A 16 -19.03 -8.21 -27.49
C ARG A 16 -17.69 -8.67 -26.84
N LYS A 17 -16.64 -8.97 -27.62
CA LYS A 17 -15.33 -9.49 -27.21
C LYS A 17 -14.21 -8.44 -27.26
N LEU A 18 -14.43 -7.25 -27.82
CA LEU A 18 -13.34 -6.27 -28.05
C LEU A 18 -13.39 -5.00 -27.18
N PHE A 19 -14.38 -4.82 -26.32
CA PHE A 19 -14.46 -3.63 -25.47
C PHE A 19 -14.35 -3.97 -23.98
N HIS A 20 -13.25 -4.63 -23.61
CA HIS A 20 -12.79 -4.60 -22.21
C HIS A 20 -11.80 -3.45 -22.05
N ALA A 21 -12.25 -2.21 -22.33
CA ALA A 21 -11.46 -1.02 -22.06
C ALA A 21 -11.24 -0.92 -20.54
N ARG A 22 -10.06 -1.32 -20.07
CA ARG A 22 -9.68 -1.16 -18.66
C ARG A 22 -9.53 0.33 -18.38
N CYS A 23 -10.28 0.87 -17.43
CA CYS A 23 -10.09 2.22 -16.93
C CYS A 23 -8.63 2.43 -16.51
N CYS A 24 -8.06 3.63 -16.66
CA CYS A 24 -6.70 3.94 -16.23
C CYS A 24 -6.43 3.55 -14.77
N ALA A 25 -7.43 3.69 -13.89
CA ALA A 25 -7.35 3.23 -12.51
C ALA A 25 -7.10 1.70 -12.39
N ASN A 26 -7.72 0.91 -13.27
CA ASN A 26 -7.52 -0.54 -13.30
C ASN A 26 -6.14 -0.91 -13.85
N ILE A 27 -5.64 -0.17 -14.85
CA ILE A 27 -4.27 -0.36 -15.36
C ILE A 27 -3.25 -0.01 -14.27
N LEU A 28 -3.44 1.11 -13.57
CA LEU A 28 -2.59 1.51 -12.45
C LEU A 28 -2.60 0.46 -11.33
N ASN A 29 -3.77 -0.05 -10.95
CA ASN A 29 -3.88 -1.08 -9.92
C ASN A 29 -3.07 -2.34 -10.28
N LEU A 30 -3.13 -2.78 -11.54
CA LEU A 30 -2.34 -3.92 -12.01
C LEU A 30 -0.83 -3.64 -11.96
N LEU A 31 -0.40 -2.44 -12.37
CA LEU A 31 1.01 -2.05 -12.31
C LEU A 31 1.53 -2.03 -10.87
N VAL A 32 0.74 -1.46 -9.95
CA VAL A 32 1.11 -1.40 -8.52
C VAL A 32 1.18 -2.80 -7.92
N HIS A 33 0.21 -3.67 -8.18
CA HIS A 33 0.27 -5.04 -7.67
C HIS A 33 1.45 -5.84 -8.21
N ASN A 34 1.76 -5.71 -9.51
CA ASN A 34 2.96 -6.34 -10.06
C ASN A 34 4.23 -5.79 -9.40
N GLY A 35 4.33 -4.47 -9.21
CA GLY A 35 5.48 -3.86 -8.53
C GLY A 35 5.61 -4.31 -7.08
N LEU A 36 4.50 -4.41 -6.34
CA LEU A 36 4.50 -4.90 -4.96
C LEU A 36 4.90 -6.38 -4.88
N PHE A 37 4.51 -7.20 -5.86
CA PHE A 37 4.91 -8.60 -5.93
C PHE A 37 6.43 -8.76 -6.08
N GLU A 38 7.08 -7.94 -6.89
CA GLU A 38 8.55 -7.96 -7.05
C GLU A 38 9.32 -7.60 -5.76
N ILE A 39 8.66 -6.90 -4.82
CA ILE A 39 9.25 -6.49 -3.53
C ILE A 39 8.54 -7.13 -2.33
N GLU A 40 7.85 -8.25 -2.55
CA GLU A 40 7.03 -8.90 -1.53
C GLU A 40 7.88 -9.29 -0.32
N ASP A 41 9.06 -9.88 -0.51
CA ASP A 41 9.99 -10.26 0.57
C ASP A 41 10.36 -9.07 1.46
N ILE A 42 10.64 -7.91 0.87
CA ILE A 42 10.99 -6.69 1.60
C ILE A 42 9.77 -6.20 2.38
N THR A 43 8.61 -6.20 1.73
CA THR A 43 7.35 -5.74 2.32
C THR A 43 6.93 -6.63 3.49
N ASP A 44 7.10 -7.94 3.37
CA ASP A 44 6.81 -8.90 4.43
C ASP A 44 7.76 -8.76 5.61
N ASN A 45 9.06 -8.53 5.37
CA ASN A 45 9.99 -8.25 6.46
C ASN A 45 9.63 -6.97 7.22
N VAL A 46 9.22 -5.91 6.50
CA VAL A 46 8.72 -4.68 7.12
C VAL A 46 7.45 -4.96 7.93
N ARG A 47 6.52 -5.74 7.38
CA ARG A 47 5.27 -6.14 8.04
C ARG A 47 5.55 -6.88 9.35
N GLU A 48 6.44 -7.88 9.33
CA GLU A 48 6.80 -8.64 10.52
C GLU A 48 7.50 -7.77 11.57
N SER A 49 8.36 -6.83 11.14
CA SER A 49 8.98 -5.85 12.04
C SER A 49 7.93 -4.96 12.73
N VAL A 50 6.95 -4.46 11.98
CA VAL A 50 5.84 -3.65 12.54
C VAL A 50 4.98 -4.48 13.49
N LYS A 51 4.65 -5.73 13.13
CA LYS A 51 3.93 -6.66 14.03
C LYS A 51 4.70 -6.90 15.32
N TYR A 52 6.00 -7.17 15.24
CA TYR A 52 6.84 -7.41 16.41
C TYR A 52 6.82 -6.24 17.39
N ILE A 53 7.01 -5.01 16.89
CA ILE A 53 6.99 -3.80 17.73
C ILE A 53 5.62 -3.57 18.35
N THR A 54 4.55 -3.81 17.59
CA THR A 54 3.17 -3.55 18.04
C THR A 54 2.56 -4.69 18.84
N ALA A 55 3.17 -5.88 18.86
CA ALA A 55 2.66 -7.06 19.55
C ALA A 55 2.66 -6.92 21.08
N SER A 56 3.56 -6.12 21.65
CA SER A 56 3.64 -5.93 23.10
C SER A 56 3.83 -4.47 23.49
N THR A 57 3.29 -4.10 24.65
CA THR A 57 3.47 -2.78 25.24
C THR A 57 4.94 -2.50 25.56
N VAL A 58 5.73 -3.52 25.86
CA VAL A 58 7.17 -3.40 26.15
C VAL A 58 7.91 -2.95 24.89
N HIS A 59 7.74 -3.64 23.76
CA HIS A 59 8.40 -3.28 22.51
C HIS A 59 7.94 -1.90 22.01
N LEU A 60 6.65 -1.60 22.12
CA LEU A 60 6.11 -0.30 21.72
C LEU A 60 6.63 0.84 22.61
N THR A 61 6.86 0.59 23.91
CA THR A 61 7.43 1.61 24.82
C THR A 61 8.89 1.87 24.48
N MET A 62 9.69 0.81 24.32
CA MET A 62 11.09 0.94 23.88
C MET A 62 11.20 1.72 22.55
N PHE A 63 10.31 1.44 21.59
CA PHE A 63 10.29 2.11 20.30
C PHE A 63 10.00 3.61 20.44
N ASN A 64 8.99 3.95 21.26
CA ASN A 64 8.66 5.33 21.58
C ASN A 64 9.78 6.07 22.31
N ASP A 65 10.55 5.38 23.15
CA ASP A 65 11.66 6.00 23.87
C ASP A 65 12.82 6.34 22.94
N ILE A 66 13.11 5.50 21.93
CA ILE A 66 14.08 5.84 20.89
C ILE A 66 13.58 7.01 20.02
N ILE A 67 12.29 7.04 19.65
CA ILE A 67 11.69 8.19 18.95
C ILE A 67 11.93 9.49 19.73
N LYS A 68 11.71 9.48 21.05
CA LYS A 68 11.95 10.64 21.92
C LYS A 68 13.43 11.03 21.95
N GLN A 69 14.34 10.05 22.05
CA GLN A 69 15.79 10.30 22.05
C GLN A 69 16.25 10.94 20.73
N LEU A 70 15.72 10.48 19.61
CA LEU A 70 16.00 11.03 18.28
C LEU A 70 15.20 12.31 17.95
N GLN A 71 14.38 12.80 18.87
CA GLN A 71 13.50 13.98 18.70
C GLN A 71 12.61 13.90 17.45
N LEU A 72 12.19 12.68 17.09
CA LEU A 72 11.31 12.47 15.95
C LEU A 72 9.86 12.75 16.33
N THR A 73 9.05 13.11 15.33
CA THR A 73 7.60 13.29 15.57
C THR A 73 6.99 11.94 15.94
N ASN A 74 6.34 11.86 17.10
CA ASN A 74 5.67 10.64 17.52
C ASN A 74 4.43 10.40 16.64
N LYS A 75 4.54 9.42 15.75
CA LYS A 75 3.43 8.88 14.95
C LYS A 75 3.27 7.40 15.26
N ARG A 76 2.04 6.92 15.13
CA ARG A 76 1.73 5.50 15.31
C ARG A 76 2.20 4.70 14.09
N LEU A 77 2.87 3.57 14.32
CA LEU A 77 3.15 2.59 13.27
C LEU A 77 1.85 2.07 12.63
N ILE A 78 1.84 2.00 11.31
CA ILE A 78 0.70 1.53 10.51
C ILE A 78 1.00 0.11 10.05
N LEU A 79 0.12 -0.83 10.37
CA LEU A 79 0.15 -2.17 9.79
C LEU A 79 -0.70 -2.18 8.52
N ASP A 80 -0.21 -2.81 7.46
CA ASP A 80 -0.93 -2.84 6.20
C ASP A 80 -2.10 -3.85 6.18
N CYS A 81 -2.83 -3.84 5.07
CA CYS A 81 -3.80 -4.86 4.69
C CYS A 81 -3.33 -5.46 3.38
N CYS A 82 -2.95 -6.74 3.37
CA CYS A 82 -2.30 -7.41 2.23
C CYS A 82 -3.12 -7.40 0.93
N THR A 83 -4.43 -7.14 0.98
CA THR A 83 -5.30 -7.05 -0.19
C THR A 83 -5.44 -5.62 -0.73
N GLN A 84 -4.87 -4.61 -0.06
CA GLN A 84 -5.01 -3.20 -0.41
C GLN A 84 -3.64 -2.52 -0.52
N TRP A 85 -3.20 -2.25 -1.75
CA TRP A 85 -1.91 -1.60 -2.01
C TRP A 85 -1.75 -0.24 -1.33
N ASN A 86 -2.86 0.51 -1.16
CA ASN A 86 -2.85 1.80 -0.45
C ASN A 86 -2.39 1.63 1.02
N ALA A 87 -2.80 0.54 1.67
CA ALA A 87 -2.41 0.25 3.05
C ALA A 87 -0.94 -0.17 3.12
N THR A 88 -0.47 -0.96 2.16
CA THR A 88 0.95 -1.33 2.04
C THR A 88 1.82 -0.10 1.81
N TYR A 89 1.41 0.81 0.93
CA TYR A 89 2.07 2.10 0.73
C TYR A 89 2.14 2.92 2.03
N ALA A 90 1.02 3.02 2.75
CA ALA A 90 0.97 3.76 4.02
C ALA A 90 1.92 3.17 5.08
N MET A 91 1.99 1.84 5.20
CA MET A 91 2.93 1.16 6.11
C MET A 91 4.38 1.46 5.71
N VAL A 92 4.75 1.26 4.44
CA VAL A 92 6.11 1.49 3.96
C VAL A 92 6.51 2.96 4.13
N SER A 93 5.64 3.89 3.76
CA SER A 93 5.88 5.32 3.95
C SER A 93 6.07 5.67 5.42
N CYS A 94 5.28 5.09 6.32
CA CYS A 94 5.40 5.31 7.76
C CYS A 94 6.73 4.76 8.30
N VAL A 95 7.13 3.55 7.91
CA VAL A 95 8.37 2.92 8.36
C VAL A 95 9.60 3.69 7.88
N LEU A 96 9.57 4.23 6.65
CA LEU A 96 10.65 5.06 6.12
C LEU A 96 10.88 6.35 6.92
N GLU A 97 9.83 6.93 7.49
CA GLU A 97 9.97 8.08 8.41
C GLU A 97 10.67 7.71 9.72
N PHE A 98 10.60 6.43 10.12
CA PHE A 98 11.23 5.90 11.33
C PHE A 98 12.50 5.09 11.04
N LYS A 99 13.07 5.17 9.83
CA LYS A 99 14.24 4.36 9.43
C LYS A 99 15.39 4.41 10.46
N ASP A 100 15.61 5.57 11.08
CA ASP A 100 16.69 5.80 12.04
C ASP A 100 16.39 5.15 13.42
N VAL A 101 15.12 4.83 13.70
CA VAL A 101 14.68 4.07 14.88
C VAL A 101 14.85 2.57 14.67
N PHE A 102 14.68 2.09 13.43
CA PHE A 102 14.86 0.67 13.10
C PHE A 102 16.33 0.23 13.08
N LEU A 103 17.27 1.14 12.80
CA LEU A 103 18.73 0.85 12.81
C LEU A 103 19.25 0.36 14.19
N PRO A 104 18.92 1.01 15.33
CA PRO A 104 19.24 0.51 16.67
C PRO A 104 18.45 -0.73 17.12
N TYR A 105 17.40 -1.11 16.40
CA TYR A 105 16.48 -2.21 16.77
C TYR A 105 16.84 -3.55 16.13
N ALA A 106 17.84 -3.56 15.24
CA ALA A 106 18.33 -4.73 14.50
C ALA A 106 19.34 -5.57 15.29
#